data_AF-A0A7Y3A7U0-F1
#
_entry.id   AF-A0A7Y3A7U0-F1
#
_cell.length_a   1.000
_cell.length_b   1.000
_cell.length_c   1.000
_cell.angle_alpha   90.00
_cell.angle_beta   90.00
_cell.angle_gamma   90.00
#
_symmetry.space_group_name_H-M   'P 1'
#
loop_
_entity.id
_entity.type
_entity.pdbx_description
1 polymer ?
#
loop_
_entity_poly.entity_id
_entity_poly.type
_entity_poly.pdbx_seq_one_letter_code
_entity_poly.pdbx_strand_id
1 'polypeptide(L)'
;PDNRIWYLTDKDFGYFEIDENLLNRNFKKVSLPKLADEFVKGFEELHFIDNNDIMIPTESGVIQVINPGKQKPLTPEALLSKVKIINHKDSIIYGGFINDNISKEDGPSEIILPYNQNYLRFEYFNSTFSSSDDVYYNPYIEGIDENDDSWTQETYKDYSRLPHGSYTFTISSKNKYGDIGQVSQFSFTIKPPWYESILFNVIYLLVAFLILAGLILIPRSKYRRKVRDLENVQEKSKDEIDQLKNEKLKAELEFKDKQLASSMMHIVQKNEVLSKVKEEAKILKKYIKDPKAEKELRKLISILSNDERLDEDWEKFTFYFDQVHTDFLKRLKYEHPVLSPKDQKLCAYLRMNLTTKEIAPLLNISVRGVEISRYRLRKKLQLDPSTNLNEFMMHY
;
A
#
# COMPACT_ATOMS: atom_id res chain seq x y z
N PRO A 1 -74.11 -9.83 -58.14
CA PRO A 1 -73.23 -9.00 -59.02
C PRO A 1 -71.75 -9.34 -58.80
N ASP A 2 -70.95 -9.39 -59.87
CA ASP A 2 -69.49 -9.63 -59.87
C ASP A 2 -68.99 -10.97 -59.29
N ASN A 3 -69.52 -12.13 -59.74
CA ASN A 3 -69.04 -13.48 -59.35
C ASN A 3 -68.87 -13.70 -57.83
N ARG A 4 -69.74 -13.05 -57.05
CA ARG A 4 -69.76 -13.07 -55.58
C ARG A 4 -71.03 -13.72 -55.07
N ILE A 5 -70.90 -14.51 -54.01
CA ILE A 5 -72.04 -15.11 -53.31
C ILE A 5 -72.34 -14.26 -52.07
N TRP A 6 -73.44 -13.52 -52.11
CA TRP A 6 -73.86 -12.67 -50.99
C TRP A 6 -74.55 -13.50 -49.91
N TYR A 7 -74.35 -13.14 -48.65
CA TYR A 7 -75.03 -13.74 -47.51
C TYR A 7 -75.50 -12.66 -46.55
N LEU A 8 -76.61 -12.96 -45.88
CA LEU A 8 -77.16 -12.19 -44.78
C LEU A 8 -77.52 -13.19 -43.67
N THR A 9 -77.13 -12.85 -42.44
CA THR A 9 -77.42 -13.60 -41.22
C THR A 9 -77.85 -12.63 -40.14
N ASP A 10 -78.35 -13.15 -39.01
CA ASP A 10 -78.77 -12.35 -37.86
C ASP A 10 -77.63 -11.52 -37.22
N LYS A 11 -76.37 -11.75 -37.60
CA LYS A 11 -75.19 -11.08 -37.02
C LYS A 11 -74.17 -10.59 -38.04
N ASP A 12 -74.38 -10.89 -39.31
CA ASP A 12 -73.33 -10.71 -40.32
C ASP A 12 -73.96 -10.60 -41.71
N PHE A 13 -73.45 -9.66 -42.48
CA PHE A 13 -73.81 -9.43 -43.88
C PHE A 13 -72.53 -9.30 -44.68
N GLY A 14 -72.47 -9.91 -45.85
CA GLY A 14 -71.30 -9.78 -46.69
C GLY A 14 -71.38 -10.64 -47.93
N TYR A 15 -70.22 -10.99 -48.47
CA TYR A 15 -70.13 -11.82 -49.65
C TYR A 15 -68.90 -12.71 -49.64
N PHE A 16 -68.96 -13.82 -50.38
CA PHE A 16 -67.82 -14.67 -50.68
C PHE A 16 -67.28 -14.32 -52.06
N GLU A 17 -65.99 -14.04 -52.15
CA GLU A 17 -65.26 -13.99 -53.41
C GLU A 17 -64.79 -15.40 -53.77
N ILE A 18 -65.04 -15.79 -55.02
CA ILE A 18 -64.61 -17.06 -55.57
C ILE A 18 -63.26 -16.83 -56.25
N ASP A 19 -62.20 -17.45 -55.73
CA ASP A 19 -60.91 -17.50 -56.43
C ASP A 19 -60.98 -18.59 -57.52
N GLU A 20 -60.98 -18.17 -58.79
CA GLU A 20 -61.12 -19.07 -59.94
C GLU A 20 -59.80 -19.76 -60.34
N ASN A 21 -58.73 -19.64 -59.54
CA ASN A 21 -57.49 -20.38 -59.77
C ASN A 21 -57.67 -21.88 -59.49
N LEU A 22 -57.94 -22.61 -60.58
CA LEU A 22 -57.97 -24.05 -60.83
C LEU A 22 -57.42 -24.99 -59.72
N LEU A 23 -58.26 -25.98 -59.39
CA LEU A 23 -58.13 -27.20 -58.56
C LEU A 23 -58.71 -27.19 -57.14
N ASN A 24 -58.80 -26.05 -56.44
CA ASN A 24 -59.52 -25.94 -55.16
C ASN A 24 -60.36 -24.66 -55.11
N ARG A 25 -61.69 -24.76 -54.89
CA ARG A 25 -62.55 -23.59 -54.68
C ARG A 25 -62.30 -23.03 -53.28
N ASN A 26 -61.40 -22.05 -53.18
CA ASN A 26 -61.23 -21.28 -51.96
C ASN A 26 -62.23 -20.12 -51.98
N PHE A 27 -63.06 -20.04 -50.93
CA PHE A 27 -63.98 -18.93 -50.71
C PHE A 27 -63.35 -17.95 -49.73
N LYS A 28 -63.12 -16.71 -50.17
CA LYS A 28 -62.73 -15.63 -49.25
C LYS A 28 -64.00 -14.97 -48.73
N LYS A 29 -64.32 -15.19 -47.46
CA LYS A 29 -65.42 -14.50 -46.78
C LYS A 29 -65.04 -13.04 -46.55
N VAL A 30 -65.81 -12.12 -47.11
CA VAL A 30 -65.74 -10.68 -46.83
C VAL A 30 -67.01 -10.31 -46.07
N SER A 31 -66.86 -9.82 -44.84
CA SER A 31 -67.96 -9.27 -44.06
C SER A 31 -68.04 -7.76 -44.32
N LEU A 32 -69.26 -7.22 -44.37
CA LEU A 32 -69.61 -5.81 -44.52
C LEU A 32 -70.32 -5.36 -43.24
N PRO A 33 -69.55 -5.03 -42.23
CA PRO A 33 -70.00 -5.26 -40.86
C PRO A 33 -70.60 -4.02 -40.20
N LYS A 34 -70.94 -3.00 -40.99
CA LYS A 34 -71.55 -1.74 -40.52
C LYS A 34 -73.05 -1.82 -40.25
N LEU A 35 -73.68 -2.99 -40.39
CA LEU A 35 -75.15 -3.10 -40.48
C LEU A 35 -75.73 -4.28 -39.65
N ALA A 36 -74.88 -5.08 -38.99
CA ALA A 36 -75.26 -6.31 -38.30
C ALA A 36 -76.33 -6.12 -37.21
N ASP A 37 -76.28 -5.01 -36.48
CA ASP A 37 -77.18 -4.73 -35.36
C ASP A 37 -78.56 -4.20 -35.82
N GLU A 38 -78.74 -3.94 -37.11
CA GLU A 38 -79.97 -3.36 -37.67
C GLU A 38 -80.85 -4.41 -38.40
N PHE A 39 -80.40 -5.67 -38.47
CA PHE A 39 -81.10 -6.72 -39.22
C PHE A 39 -82.26 -7.35 -38.45
N VAL A 40 -83.33 -7.69 -39.20
CA VAL A 40 -84.50 -8.40 -38.65
C VAL A 40 -84.23 -9.89 -38.60
N LYS A 41 -84.10 -10.44 -37.39
CA LYS A 41 -83.86 -11.86 -37.19
C LYS A 41 -85.02 -12.71 -37.74
N GLY A 42 -84.70 -13.67 -38.61
CA GLY A 42 -85.67 -14.59 -39.24
C GLY A 42 -86.37 -14.04 -40.48
N PHE A 43 -86.07 -12.82 -40.90
CA PHE A 43 -86.56 -12.18 -42.13
C PHE A 43 -85.39 -11.65 -42.97
N GLU A 44 -84.28 -12.41 -43.01
CA GLU A 44 -83.07 -12.05 -43.75
C GLU A 44 -83.32 -12.08 -45.26
N GLU A 45 -83.63 -10.93 -45.85
CA GLU A 45 -83.87 -10.77 -47.29
C GLU A 45 -82.88 -9.77 -47.93
N LEU A 46 -82.43 -10.08 -49.15
CA LEU A 46 -81.53 -9.24 -49.93
C LEU A 46 -82.16 -8.89 -51.27
N HIS A 47 -82.39 -7.60 -51.53
CA HIS A 47 -82.87 -7.11 -52.81
C HIS A 47 -81.74 -6.43 -53.59
N PHE A 48 -81.43 -6.96 -54.77
CA PHE A 48 -80.45 -6.37 -55.68
C PHE A 48 -81.13 -5.37 -56.62
N ILE A 49 -80.54 -4.18 -56.74
CA ILE A 49 -80.99 -3.13 -57.66
C ILE A 49 -80.01 -3.03 -58.83
N ASP A 50 -80.50 -2.62 -60.00
CA ASP A 50 -79.76 -2.51 -61.26
C ASP A 50 -78.41 -1.77 -61.17
N ASN A 51 -78.23 -0.90 -60.17
CA ASN A 51 -77.00 -0.12 -59.94
C ASN A 51 -75.92 -0.84 -59.11
N ASN A 52 -76.03 -2.16 -58.90
CA ASN A 52 -75.13 -2.93 -58.02
C ASN A 52 -75.26 -2.56 -56.52
N ASP A 53 -76.38 -1.91 -56.18
CA ASP A 53 -76.76 -1.57 -54.80
C ASP A 53 -77.60 -2.70 -54.21
N ILE A 54 -77.50 -2.87 -52.89
CA ILE A 54 -78.24 -3.89 -52.16
C ILE A 54 -79.17 -3.20 -51.16
N MET A 55 -80.46 -3.49 -51.24
CA MET A 55 -81.43 -3.08 -50.24
C MET A 55 -81.67 -4.20 -49.25
N ILE A 56 -81.55 -3.86 -47.97
CA ILE A 56 -81.79 -4.75 -46.84
C ILE A 56 -82.95 -4.16 -46.03
N PRO A 57 -84.11 -4.84 -45.93
CA PRO A 57 -85.20 -4.39 -45.08
C PRO A 57 -84.83 -4.51 -43.60
N THR A 58 -85.20 -3.50 -42.82
CA THR A 58 -85.00 -3.46 -41.36
C THR A 58 -86.32 -3.18 -40.63
N GLU A 59 -86.35 -3.32 -39.30
CA GLU A 59 -87.56 -3.04 -38.51
C GLU A 59 -88.05 -1.59 -38.69
N SER A 60 -87.13 -0.66 -38.93
CA SER A 60 -87.40 0.78 -39.03
C SER A 60 -87.37 1.34 -40.46
N GLY A 61 -87.19 0.51 -41.49
CA GLY A 61 -87.15 0.96 -42.88
C GLY A 61 -86.36 0.05 -43.81
N VAL A 62 -85.52 0.66 -44.66
CA VAL A 62 -84.66 -0.05 -45.62
C VAL A 62 -83.28 0.57 -45.59
N ILE A 63 -82.25 -0.26 -45.44
CA ILE A 63 -80.86 0.11 -45.62
C ILE A 63 -80.50 -0.07 -47.08
N GLN A 64 -79.99 0.98 -47.73
CA GLN A 64 -79.38 0.89 -49.05
C GLN A 64 -77.86 0.84 -48.91
N VAL A 65 -77.26 -0.31 -49.26
CA VAL A 65 -75.81 -0.48 -49.34
C VAL A 65 -75.35 -0.09 -50.74
N ILE A 66 -74.73 1.08 -50.82
CA ILE A 66 -74.26 1.65 -52.08
C ILE A 66 -72.90 1.05 -52.44
N ASN A 67 -72.78 0.47 -53.64
CA ASN A 67 -71.54 -0.08 -54.19
C ASN A 67 -70.69 -0.87 -53.16
N PRO A 68 -71.23 -1.94 -52.56
CA PRO A 68 -70.57 -2.67 -51.47
C PRO A 68 -69.19 -3.25 -51.88
N GLY A 69 -68.97 -3.48 -53.18
CA GLY A 69 -67.71 -3.97 -53.73
C GLY A 69 -66.55 -2.96 -53.80
N LYS A 70 -66.79 -1.68 -53.52
CA LYS A 70 -65.78 -0.60 -53.64
C LYS A 70 -65.47 0.11 -52.31
N GLN A 71 -65.97 -0.39 -51.18
CA GLN A 71 -65.65 0.20 -49.89
C GLN A 71 -64.16 -0.01 -49.59
N LYS A 72 -63.42 1.09 -49.39
CA LYS A 72 -62.06 1.01 -48.87
C LYS A 72 -62.17 0.65 -47.39
N PRO A 73 -61.47 -0.38 -46.89
CA PRO A 73 -61.42 -0.65 -45.46
C PRO A 73 -60.86 0.59 -44.77
N LEU A 74 -61.57 1.09 -43.77
CA LEU A 74 -61.04 2.14 -42.90
C LEU A 74 -60.15 1.44 -41.88
N THR A 75 -58.86 1.43 -42.19
CA THR A 75 -57.83 0.95 -41.28
C THR A 75 -57.62 2.00 -40.19
N PRO A 76 -57.67 1.63 -38.91
CA PRO A 76 -57.34 2.56 -37.83
C PRO A 76 -55.87 2.99 -37.96
N GLU A 77 -55.52 4.16 -37.42
CA GLU A 77 -54.15 4.63 -37.39
C GLU A 77 -53.80 4.95 -35.95
N ALA A 78 -52.98 4.08 -35.35
CA ALA A 78 -52.50 4.27 -33.99
C ALA A 78 -51.35 5.25 -33.99
N LEU A 79 -51.53 6.37 -33.31
CA LEU A 79 -50.51 7.39 -33.12
C LEU A 79 -50.08 7.43 -31.66
N LEU A 80 -48.77 7.55 -31.44
CA LEU A 80 -48.21 7.77 -30.12
C LEU A 80 -48.52 9.22 -29.70
N SER A 81 -49.23 9.39 -28.58
CA SER A 81 -49.55 10.71 -28.01
C SER A 81 -48.43 11.22 -27.13
N LYS A 82 -48.01 10.39 -26.17
CA LYS A 82 -47.12 10.85 -25.09
C LYS A 82 -46.29 9.71 -24.53
N VAL A 83 -45.04 10.01 -24.15
CA VAL A 83 -44.18 9.13 -23.37
C VAL A 83 -43.82 9.83 -22.06
N LYS A 84 -44.14 9.20 -20.93
CA LYS A 84 -43.90 9.72 -19.58
C LYS A 84 -42.94 8.84 -18.81
N ILE A 85 -42.10 9.45 -17.97
CA ILE A 85 -41.33 8.78 -16.93
C ILE A 85 -42.20 8.73 -15.68
N ILE A 86 -42.42 7.54 -15.10
CA ILE A 86 -43.24 7.35 -13.89
C ILE A 86 -42.36 7.24 -12.61
N ASN A 87 -41.04 7.37 -12.74
CA ASN A 87 -40.17 7.43 -11.56
C ASN A 87 -40.45 8.69 -10.73
N HIS A 88 -39.85 8.79 -9.53
CA HIS A 88 -40.11 9.78 -8.46
C HIS A 88 -40.37 11.26 -8.85
N LYS A 89 -40.06 11.68 -10.07
CA LYS A 89 -40.47 12.96 -10.65
C LYS A 89 -41.02 12.75 -12.07
N ASP A 90 -42.33 12.81 -12.21
CA ASP A 90 -43.02 12.70 -13.50
C ASP A 90 -42.44 13.69 -14.50
N SER A 91 -41.97 13.17 -15.63
CA SER A 91 -41.40 13.97 -16.71
C SER A 91 -41.90 13.46 -18.06
N ILE A 92 -42.28 14.38 -18.94
CA ILE A 92 -42.74 14.06 -20.29
C ILE A 92 -41.53 14.05 -21.22
N ILE A 93 -41.28 12.92 -21.87
CA ILE A 93 -40.19 12.72 -22.82
C ILE A 93 -40.65 13.10 -24.24
N TYR A 94 -41.86 12.70 -24.59
CA TYR A 94 -42.46 12.93 -25.91
C TYR A 94 -43.93 13.29 -25.73
N GLY A 95 -44.46 14.24 -26.51
CA GLY A 95 -45.84 14.72 -26.38
C GLY A 95 -46.49 15.08 -27.72
N GLY A 96 -46.17 14.35 -28.80
CA GLY A 96 -46.65 14.61 -30.16
C GLY A 96 -45.78 15.57 -30.97
N PHE A 97 -44.86 16.27 -30.33
CA PHE A 97 -43.77 17.03 -30.95
C PHE A 97 -42.47 16.69 -30.20
N ILE A 98 -41.38 16.44 -30.94
CA ILE A 98 -40.06 16.34 -30.32
C ILE A 98 -39.73 17.74 -29.81
N ASN A 99 -39.66 17.88 -28.49
CA ASN A 99 -39.36 19.16 -27.87
C ASN A 99 -37.92 19.54 -28.23
N ASP A 100 -37.72 20.64 -28.96
CA ASP A 100 -36.44 21.17 -29.46
C ASP A 100 -35.36 21.38 -28.37
N ASN A 101 -35.72 21.19 -27.09
CA ASN A 101 -34.83 21.24 -25.94
C ASN A 101 -34.10 19.91 -25.66
N ILE A 102 -34.36 18.85 -26.42
CA ILE A 102 -33.60 17.59 -26.41
C ILE A 102 -32.87 17.48 -27.75
N SER A 103 -31.74 18.19 -27.82
CA SER A 103 -30.67 18.03 -28.82
C SER A 103 -31.04 18.37 -30.27
N LYS A 104 -30.89 19.66 -30.63
CA LYS A 104 -30.52 20.04 -32.01
C LYS A 104 -29.02 19.80 -32.19
N GLU A 105 -28.67 18.65 -32.74
CA GLU A 105 -27.49 18.44 -33.58
C GLU A 105 -27.65 17.06 -34.25
N ASP A 106 -27.96 17.11 -35.55
CA ASP A 106 -27.97 16.02 -36.55
C ASP A 106 -28.84 14.76 -36.33
N GLY A 107 -29.89 14.65 -37.13
CA GLY A 107 -30.71 13.42 -37.29
C GLY A 107 -31.98 13.38 -36.44
N PRO A 108 -32.90 12.41 -36.68
CA PRO A 108 -34.08 12.24 -35.82
C PRO A 108 -33.58 12.00 -34.39
N SER A 109 -33.88 12.92 -33.48
CA SER A 109 -33.34 12.96 -32.12
C SER A 109 -33.50 11.61 -31.41
N GLU A 110 -32.42 10.83 -31.33
CA GLU A 110 -32.42 9.60 -30.52
C GLU A 110 -32.62 9.98 -29.06
N ILE A 111 -33.71 9.52 -28.47
CA ILE A 111 -34.07 9.84 -27.09
C ILE A 111 -33.22 8.97 -26.17
N ILE A 112 -32.28 9.59 -25.46
CA ILE A 112 -31.35 8.90 -24.56
C ILE A 112 -31.71 9.18 -23.11
N LEU A 113 -32.10 8.13 -22.39
CA LEU A 113 -32.51 8.17 -21.00
C LEU A 113 -31.39 7.67 -20.08
N PRO A 114 -31.18 8.30 -18.90
CA PRO A 114 -30.31 7.76 -17.88
C PRO A 114 -30.89 6.47 -17.27
N TYR A 115 -30.04 5.60 -16.73
CA TYR A 115 -30.44 4.31 -16.15
C TYR A 115 -31.55 4.40 -15.10
N ASN A 116 -31.59 5.51 -14.34
CA ASN A 116 -32.59 5.75 -13.30
C ASN A 116 -33.95 6.23 -13.85
N GLN A 117 -34.15 6.28 -15.17
CA GLN A 117 -35.40 6.66 -15.84
C GLN A 117 -35.92 5.50 -16.69
N ASN A 118 -35.99 4.31 -16.10
CA ASN A 118 -36.37 3.06 -16.76
C ASN A 118 -37.80 2.58 -16.48
N TYR A 119 -38.66 3.46 -15.98
CA TYR A 119 -40.10 3.24 -15.89
C TYR A 119 -40.82 4.22 -16.81
N LEU A 120 -41.30 3.71 -17.94
CA LEU A 120 -41.93 4.47 -19.01
C LEU A 120 -43.40 4.09 -19.19
N ARG A 121 -44.24 5.10 -19.44
CA ARG A 121 -45.62 4.96 -19.91
C ARG A 121 -45.76 5.54 -21.30
N PHE A 122 -46.28 4.74 -22.20
CA PHE A 122 -46.62 5.12 -23.57
C PHE A 122 -48.13 5.30 -23.63
N GLU A 123 -48.59 6.49 -24.02
CA GLU A 123 -50.01 6.82 -24.26
C GLU A 123 -50.23 6.99 -25.76
N TYR A 124 -51.24 6.34 -26.31
CA TYR A 124 -51.52 6.27 -27.74
C TYR A 124 -53.02 6.40 -28.01
N PHE A 125 -53.38 6.81 -29.23
CA PHE A 125 -54.76 7.05 -29.64
C PHE A 125 -54.94 6.73 -31.12
N ASN A 126 -56.20 6.50 -31.52
CA ASN A 126 -56.56 6.37 -32.92
C ASN A 126 -56.93 7.73 -33.51
N SER A 127 -56.33 8.12 -34.64
CA SER A 127 -56.65 9.36 -35.36
C SER A 127 -57.93 9.26 -36.18
N THR A 128 -58.37 8.04 -36.52
CA THR A 128 -59.47 7.80 -37.46
C THR A 128 -60.83 7.90 -36.75
N PHE A 129 -61.50 9.05 -36.89
CA PHE A 129 -62.73 9.44 -36.18
C PHE A 129 -64.03 8.76 -36.68
N SER A 130 -63.95 7.85 -37.64
CA SER A 130 -65.11 7.47 -38.48
C SER A 130 -65.98 6.33 -37.96
N SER A 131 -65.73 5.78 -36.78
CA SER A 131 -66.69 4.84 -36.19
C SER A 131 -66.51 4.71 -34.69
N SER A 132 -67.65 4.66 -34.02
CA SER A 132 -67.89 4.18 -32.66
C SER A 132 -67.53 2.69 -32.48
N ASP A 133 -66.45 2.24 -33.13
CA ASP A 133 -66.02 0.85 -33.16
C ASP A 133 -64.96 0.59 -32.08
N ASP A 134 -65.03 -0.59 -31.46
CA ASP A 134 -63.99 -1.12 -30.60
C ASP A 134 -62.66 -1.20 -31.36
N VAL A 135 -61.74 -0.29 -31.06
CA VAL A 135 -60.35 -0.33 -31.56
C VAL A 135 -59.50 -1.08 -30.56
N TYR A 136 -58.74 -2.04 -31.07
CA TYR A 136 -57.77 -2.77 -30.28
C TYR A 136 -56.36 -2.33 -30.70
N TYR A 137 -55.50 -2.19 -29.71
CA TYR A 137 -54.10 -1.81 -29.87
C TYR A 137 -53.20 -2.97 -29.48
N ASN A 138 -52.06 -3.09 -30.15
CA ASN A 138 -51.01 -4.03 -29.79
C ASN A 138 -49.69 -3.25 -29.56
N PRO A 139 -49.44 -2.82 -28.31
CA PRO A 139 -48.19 -2.19 -27.91
C PRO A 139 -47.10 -3.25 -27.68
N TYR A 140 -45.95 -3.11 -28.34
CA TYR A 140 -44.88 -4.11 -28.31
C TYR A 140 -43.49 -3.48 -28.30
N ILE A 141 -42.60 -3.96 -27.43
CA ILE A 141 -41.16 -3.68 -27.45
C ILE A 141 -40.37 -4.95 -27.75
N GLU A 142 -39.57 -4.91 -28.81
CA GLU A 142 -38.67 -6.00 -29.18
C GLU A 142 -37.67 -6.33 -28.05
N GLY A 143 -37.61 -7.61 -27.66
CA GLY A 143 -36.70 -8.12 -26.63
C GLY A 143 -37.18 -7.95 -25.19
N ILE A 144 -38.36 -7.35 -24.97
CA ILE A 144 -39.00 -7.24 -23.65
C ILE A 144 -40.30 -8.04 -23.60
N ASP A 145 -41.17 -7.89 -24.60
CA ASP A 145 -42.42 -8.65 -24.68
C ASP A 145 -42.20 -10.01 -25.35
N GLU A 146 -42.83 -11.05 -24.79
CA GLU A 146 -42.68 -12.44 -25.28
C GLU A 146 -43.54 -12.76 -26.52
N ASN A 147 -44.64 -12.02 -26.73
CA ASN A 147 -45.59 -12.27 -27.82
C ASN A 147 -46.13 -10.96 -28.41
N ASP A 148 -46.13 -10.87 -29.75
CA ASP A 148 -46.59 -9.71 -30.54
C ASP A 148 -48.09 -9.79 -30.92
N ASP A 149 -48.89 -10.59 -30.21
CA ASP A 149 -50.34 -10.74 -30.48
C ASP A 149 -51.22 -10.37 -29.27
N SER A 150 -50.73 -9.49 -28.40
CA SER A 150 -51.42 -9.10 -27.16
C SER A 150 -52.30 -7.84 -27.34
N TRP A 151 -53.46 -8.04 -27.96
CA TRP A 151 -54.39 -6.95 -28.25
C TRP A 151 -55.16 -6.46 -27.01
N THR A 152 -55.22 -5.15 -26.80
CA THR A 152 -55.90 -4.49 -25.68
C THR A 152 -56.72 -3.28 -26.14
N GLN A 153 -57.76 -2.90 -25.40
CA GLN A 153 -58.49 -1.64 -25.62
C GLN A 153 -57.91 -0.47 -24.81
N GLU A 154 -56.95 -0.74 -23.93
CA GLU A 154 -56.24 0.30 -23.17
C GLU A 154 -55.54 1.27 -24.12
N THR A 155 -55.54 2.56 -23.77
CA THR A 155 -54.88 3.62 -24.54
C THR A 155 -53.47 3.93 -24.02
N TYR A 156 -52.94 3.07 -23.14
CA TYR A 156 -51.61 3.20 -22.59
C TYR A 156 -50.96 1.85 -22.30
N LYS A 157 -49.63 1.84 -22.19
CA LYS A 157 -48.84 0.67 -21.76
C LYS A 157 -47.67 1.12 -20.89
N ASP A 158 -47.49 0.41 -19.79
CA ASP A 158 -46.42 0.66 -18.82
C ASP A 158 -45.32 -0.39 -18.94
N TYR A 159 -44.07 0.09 -19.03
CA TYR A 159 -42.87 -0.73 -18.96
C TYR A 159 -42.04 -0.31 -17.76
N SER A 160 -41.99 -1.19 -16.75
CA SER A 160 -41.20 -0.97 -15.54
C SER A 160 -39.86 -1.69 -15.61
N ARG A 161 -38.81 -1.07 -15.04
CA ARG A 161 -37.48 -1.68 -14.89
C ARG A 161 -36.84 -2.14 -16.20
N LEU A 162 -36.97 -1.34 -17.24
CA LEU A 162 -36.28 -1.61 -18.51
C LEU A 162 -34.75 -1.67 -18.27
N PRO A 163 -34.05 -2.72 -18.75
CA PRO A 163 -32.59 -2.78 -18.73
C PRO A 163 -31.94 -1.66 -19.55
N HIS A 164 -30.63 -1.53 -19.45
CA HIS A 164 -29.90 -0.63 -20.35
C HIS A 164 -29.83 -1.27 -21.75
N GLY A 165 -29.99 -0.47 -22.78
CA GLY A 165 -30.08 -0.96 -24.16
C GLY A 165 -30.85 -0.01 -25.05
N SER A 166 -30.93 -0.35 -26.33
CA SER A 166 -31.71 0.37 -27.32
C SER A 166 -32.99 -0.40 -27.60
N TYR A 167 -34.11 0.32 -27.60
CA TYR A 167 -35.45 -0.24 -27.72
C TYR A 167 -36.23 0.51 -28.79
N THR A 168 -37.09 -0.23 -29.49
CA THR A 168 -38.08 0.34 -30.40
C THR A 168 -39.46 -0.09 -29.91
N PHE A 169 -40.24 0.87 -29.44
CA PHE A 169 -41.64 0.69 -29.14
C PHE A 169 -42.44 0.75 -30.44
N THR A 170 -43.24 -0.27 -30.67
CA THR A 170 -44.13 -0.36 -31.83
C THR A 170 -45.57 -0.41 -31.35
N ILE A 171 -46.45 0.27 -32.07
CA ILE A 171 -47.89 0.27 -31.80
C ILE A 171 -48.64 0.04 -33.11
N SER A 172 -49.44 -1.01 -33.12
CA SER A 172 -50.40 -1.28 -34.19
C SER A 172 -51.82 -1.18 -33.65
N SER A 173 -52.77 -0.87 -34.52
CA SER A 173 -54.20 -0.91 -34.19
C SER A 173 -54.91 -1.83 -35.15
N LYS A 174 -56.00 -2.45 -34.68
CA LYS A 174 -56.95 -3.15 -35.53
C LYS A 174 -58.36 -2.73 -35.17
N ASN A 175 -59.23 -2.68 -36.18
CA ASN A 175 -60.65 -2.47 -35.94
C ASN A 175 -61.30 -3.79 -35.48
N LYS A 176 -62.57 -3.74 -35.06
CA LYS A 176 -63.35 -4.92 -34.69
C LYS A 176 -63.54 -5.95 -35.81
N TYR A 177 -63.18 -5.59 -37.05
CA TYR A 177 -63.27 -6.43 -38.25
C TYR A 177 -61.94 -7.11 -38.61
N GLY A 178 -60.88 -6.81 -37.87
CA GLY A 178 -59.56 -7.40 -38.08
C GLY A 178 -58.68 -6.68 -39.10
N ASP A 179 -59.11 -5.53 -39.66
CA ASP A 179 -58.22 -4.72 -40.50
C ASP A 179 -57.17 -4.04 -39.64
N ILE A 180 -55.90 -4.30 -39.95
CA ILE A 180 -54.75 -3.76 -39.24
C ILE A 180 -54.34 -2.43 -39.86
N GLY A 181 -54.10 -1.46 -38.97
CA GLY A 181 -53.62 -0.12 -39.24
C GLY A 181 -52.14 -0.02 -39.61
N GLN A 182 -51.70 1.20 -39.92
CA GLN A 182 -50.27 1.48 -40.01
C GLN A 182 -49.61 1.35 -38.63
N VAL A 183 -48.38 0.83 -38.62
CA VAL A 183 -47.58 0.65 -37.40
C VAL A 183 -46.81 1.93 -37.13
N SER A 184 -47.00 2.52 -35.95
CA SER A 184 -46.16 3.61 -35.47
C SER A 184 -45.00 3.07 -34.64
N GLN A 185 -43.80 3.65 -34.81
CA GLN A 185 -42.58 3.24 -34.12
C GLN A 185 -41.95 4.41 -33.36
N PHE A 186 -41.36 4.12 -32.21
CA PHE A 186 -40.66 5.09 -31.37
C PHE A 186 -39.41 4.45 -30.75
N SER A 187 -38.23 4.98 -31.12
CA SER A 187 -36.95 4.44 -30.68
C SER A 187 -36.34 5.27 -29.54
N PHE A 188 -35.80 4.60 -28.53
CA PHE A 188 -35.14 5.22 -27.38
C PHE A 188 -34.02 4.32 -26.83
N THR A 189 -33.06 4.92 -26.11
CA THR A 189 -31.92 4.21 -25.54
C THR A 189 -31.77 4.50 -24.05
N ILE A 190 -31.63 3.47 -23.22
CA ILE A 190 -31.35 3.58 -21.78
C ILE A 190 -29.86 3.37 -21.54
N LYS A 191 -29.18 4.38 -20.98
CA LYS A 191 -27.75 4.33 -20.63
C LYS A 191 -27.46 3.30 -19.53
N PRO A 192 -26.26 2.67 -19.53
CA PRO A 192 -25.83 1.82 -18.44
C PRO A 192 -25.66 2.61 -17.12
N PRO A 193 -25.68 1.93 -15.96
CA PRO A 193 -25.47 2.57 -14.67
C PRO A 193 -24.07 3.19 -14.56
N TRP A 194 -23.97 4.35 -13.90
CA TRP A 194 -22.72 5.13 -13.81
C TRP A 194 -21.57 4.40 -13.08
N TYR A 195 -21.88 3.51 -12.13
CA TYR A 195 -20.89 2.75 -11.37
C TYR A 195 -20.23 1.61 -12.16
N GLU A 196 -20.78 1.23 -13.33
CA GLU A 196 -20.16 0.25 -14.23
C GLU A 196 -19.21 0.88 -15.25
N SER A 197 -19.06 2.21 -15.23
CA SER A 197 -18.11 2.87 -16.11
C SER A 197 -16.67 2.49 -15.79
N ILE A 198 -15.87 2.28 -16.84
CA ILE A 198 -14.45 1.91 -16.77
C ILE A 198 -13.67 2.86 -15.85
N LEU A 199 -13.98 4.15 -15.89
CA LEU A 199 -13.35 5.17 -15.03
C LEU A 199 -13.52 4.86 -13.53
N PHE A 200 -14.72 4.44 -13.11
CA PHE A 200 -14.99 4.13 -11.72
C PHE A 200 -14.31 2.83 -11.27
N ASN A 201 -14.24 1.82 -12.14
CA ASN A 201 -13.45 0.62 -11.86
C ASN A 201 -11.96 0.94 -11.61
N VAL A 202 -11.39 1.88 -12.38
CA VAL A 202 -10.01 2.36 -12.16
C VAL A 202 -9.89 3.10 -10.83
N ILE A 203 -10.87 3.93 -10.47
CA ILE A 203 -10.89 4.64 -9.18
C ILE A 203 -10.96 3.65 -8.01
N TYR A 204 -11.81 2.62 -8.09
CA TYR A 204 -11.91 1.59 -7.06
C TYR A 204 -10.57 0.84 -6.89
N LEU A 205 -9.90 0.49 -7.98
CA LEU A 205 -8.57 -0.11 -7.94
C LEU A 205 -7.52 0.81 -7.31
N LEU A 206 -7.55 2.11 -7.64
CA LEU A 206 -6.62 3.08 -7.09
C LEU A 206 -6.83 3.27 -5.58
N VAL A 207 -8.08 3.37 -5.12
CA VAL A 207 -8.41 3.47 -3.70
C VAL A 207 -7.97 2.20 -2.96
N ALA A 208 -8.25 1.01 -3.51
CA ALA A 208 -7.78 -0.25 -2.94
C ALA A 208 -6.24 -0.30 -2.85
N PHE A 209 -5.53 0.15 -3.88
CA PHE A 209 -4.07 0.23 -3.88
C PHE A 209 -3.54 1.20 -2.83
N LEU A 210 -4.15 2.38 -2.66
CA LEU A 210 -3.76 3.35 -1.63
C LEU A 210 -3.97 2.80 -0.21
N ILE A 211 -5.08 2.08 0.02
CA ILE A 211 -5.33 1.42 1.30
C ILE A 211 -4.26 0.37 1.57
N LEU A 212 -3.96 -0.49 0.58
CA LEU A 212 -2.92 -1.51 0.71
C LEU A 212 -1.53 -0.90 0.94
N ALA A 213 -1.18 0.14 0.19
CA ALA A 213 0.07 0.87 0.35
C ALA A 213 0.16 1.52 1.73
N GLY A 214 -0.93 2.12 2.22
CA GLY A 214 -1.01 2.68 3.58
C GLY A 214 -0.76 1.63 4.66
N LEU A 215 -1.41 0.46 4.55
CA LEU A 215 -1.22 -0.67 5.48
C LEU A 215 0.22 -1.20 5.49
N ILE A 216 0.94 -1.12 4.37
CA ILE A 216 2.33 -1.60 4.26
C ILE A 216 3.35 -0.53 4.65
N LEU A 217 3.18 0.72 4.21
CA LEU A 217 4.18 1.78 4.33
C LEU A 217 4.16 2.46 5.70
N ILE A 218 2.97 2.67 6.30
CA ILE A 218 2.84 3.36 7.59
C ILE A 218 3.54 2.59 8.72
N PRO A 219 3.33 1.27 8.89
CA PRO A 219 4.03 0.50 9.93
C PRO A 219 5.53 0.42 9.69
N ARG A 220 5.96 0.25 8.42
CA ARG A 220 7.38 0.21 8.05
C ARG A 220 8.10 1.50 8.43
N SER A 221 7.47 2.65 8.22
CA SER A 221 8.04 3.95 8.61
C SER A 221 8.18 4.08 10.13
N LYS A 222 7.14 3.67 10.89
CA LYS A 222 7.19 3.68 12.37
C LYS A 222 8.25 2.73 12.91
N TYR A 223 8.36 1.53 12.35
CA TYR A 223 9.33 0.53 12.78
C TYR A 223 10.77 1.01 12.56
N ARG A 224 11.07 1.59 11.39
CA ARG A 224 12.40 2.14 11.09
C ARG A 224 12.83 3.24 12.06
N ARG A 225 11.91 4.11 12.49
CA ARG A 225 12.20 5.14 13.50
C ARG A 225 12.58 4.51 14.83
N LYS A 226 11.79 3.54 15.29
CA LYS A 226 12.05 2.86 16.56
C LYS A 226 13.38 2.09 16.57
N VAL A 227 13.74 1.46 15.45
CA VAL A 227 15.05 0.81 15.30
C VAL A 227 16.19 1.82 15.38
N ARG A 228 16.08 2.95 14.67
CA ARG A 228 17.11 4.01 14.72
C ARG A 228 17.25 4.62 16.11
N ASP A 229 16.15 4.80 16.83
CA ASP A 229 16.19 5.30 18.21
C ASP A 229 16.88 4.31 19.16
N LEU A 230 16.63 3.01 18.99
CA LEU A 230 17.30 1.95 19.74
C LEU A 230 18.80 1.87 19.41
N GLU A 231 19.17 1.97 18.14
CA GLU A 231 20.57 2.02 17.70
C GLU A 231 21.30 3.20 18.33
N ASN A 232 20.71 4.40 18.30
CA ASN A 232 21.30 5.60 18.92
C ASN A 232 21.48 5.45 20.44
N VAL A 233 20.52 4.83 21.13
CA VAL A 233 20.63 4.56 22.58
C VAL A 233 21.74 3.55 22.85
N GLN A 234 21.84 2.50 22.02
CA GLN A 234 22.86 1.49 22.14
C GLN A 234 24.26 2.05 21.87
N GLU A 235 24.43 2.90 20.86
CA GLU A 235 25.68 3.58 20.55
C GLU A 235 26.12 4.48 21.71
N LYS A 236 25.23 5.33 22.24
CA LYS A 236 25.52 6.15 23.42
C LYS A 236 25.91 5.32 24.64
N SER A 237 25.21 4.22 24.90
CA SER A 237 25.54 3.32 26.01
C SER A 237 26.91 2.66 25.82
N LYS A 238 27.28 2.35 24.57
CA LYS A 238 28.57 1.76 24.25
C LYS A 238 29.70 2.76 24.44
N ASP A 239 29.51 3.99 23.97
CA ASP A 239 30.46 5.09 24.17
C ASP A 239 30.67 5.37 25.67
N GLU A 240 29.60 5.39 26.45
CA GLU A 240 29.67 5.57 27.91
C GLU A 240 30.41 4.41 28.59
N ILE A 241 30.15 3.16 28.19
CA ILE A 241 30.89 1.98 28.69
C ILE A 241 32.37 2.08 28.34
N ASP A 242 32.72 2.50 27.12
CA ASP A 242 34.10 2.60 26.68
C ASP A 242 34.82 3.77 27.38
N GLN A 243 34.13 4.88 27.67
CA GLN A 243 34.65 5.95 28.51
C GLN A 243 34.92 5.46 29.94
N LEU A 244 33.94 4.81 30.58
CA LEU A 244 34.10 4.27 31.93
C LEU A 244 35.21 3.22 32.02
N LYS A 245 35.39 2.38 31.00
CA LYS A 245 36.51 1.44 30.93
C LYS A 245 37.85 2.16 30.86
N ASN A 246 37.96 3.20 30.02
CA ASN A 246 39.19 3.98 29.89
C ASN A 246 39.52 4.74 31.18
N GLU A 247 38.52 5.34 31.84
CA GLU A 247 38.68 5.98 33.14
C GLU A 247 39.13 4.98 34.21
N LYS A 248 38.48 3.80 34.27
CA LYS A 248 38.87 2.74 35.19
C LYS A 248 40.30 2.26 34.93
N LEU A 249 40.69 2.06 33.68
CA LEU A 249 42.03 1.62 33.31
C LEU A 249 43.08 2.68 33.69
N LYS A 250 42.81 3.96 33.44
CA LYS A 250 43.68 5.06 33.87
C LYS A 250 43.82 5.11 35.39
N ALA A 251 42.71 5.01 36.13
CA ALA A 251 42.74 4.99 37.59
C ALA A 251 43.53 3.78 38.12
N GLU A 252 43.41 2.61 37.49
CA GLU A 252 44.18 1.42 37.86
C GLU A 252 45.68 1.59 37.59
N LEU A 253 46.06 2.18 36.45
CA LEU A 253 47.45 2.51 36.15
C LEU A 253 48.02 3.52 37.15
N GLU A 254 47.32 4.62 37.40
CA GLU A 254 47.74 5.62 38.38
C GLU A 254 47.88 5.03 39.79
N PHE A 255 47.00 4.10 40.17
CA PHE A 255 47.09 3.40 41.44
C PHE A 255 48.35 2.53 41.51
N LYS A 256 48.65 1.76 40.46
CA LYS A 256 49.87 0.93 40.37
C LYS A 256 51.14 1.78 40.36
N ASP A 257 51.14 2.90 39.64
CA ASP A 257 52.26 3.85 39.63
C ASP A 257 52.51 4.45 41.02
N LYS A 258 51.45 4.80 41.76
CA LYS A 258 51.57 5.27 43.15
C LYS A 258 52.16 4.20 44.07
N GLN A 259 51.77 2.93 43.91
CA GLN A 259 52.35 1.83 44.69
C GLN A 259 53.85 1.65 44.38
N LEU A 260 54.22 1.69 43.11
CA LEU A 260 55.62 1.60 42.67
C LEU A 260 56.46 2.76 43.24
N ALA A 261 55.96 4.01 43.13
CA ALA A 261 56.64 5.19 43.67
C ALA A 261 56.77 5.14 45.19
N SER A 262 55.74 4.71 45.91
CA SER A 262 55.79 4.52 47.37
C SER A 262 56.84 3.48 47.75
N SER A 263 56.90 2.35 47.06
CA SER A 263 57.92 1.31 47.27
C SER A 263 59.33 1.87 47.05
N MET A 264 59.56 2.65 45.99
CA MET A 264 60.84 3.32 45.76
C MET A 264 61.22 4.26 46.90
N MET A 265 60.28 5.08 47.35
CA MET A 265 60.54 6.05 48.42
C MET A 265 60.98 5.34 49.71
N HIS A 266 60.35 4.21 50.04
CA HIS A 266 60.78 3.39 51.17
C HIS A 266 62.22 2.86 51.01
N ILE A 267 62.62 2.44 49.81
CA ILE A 267 64.00 1.99 49.53
C ILE A 267 64.99 3.15 49.69
N VAL A 268 64.68 4.32 49.13
CA VAL A 268 65.53 5.52 49.23
C VAL A 268 65.72 5.92 50.69
N GLN A 269 64.64 6.06 51.46
CA GLN A 269 64.69 6.44 52.87
C GLN A 269 65.53 5.46 53.70
N LYS A 270 65.34 4.16 53.49
CA LYS A 270 66.10 3.10 54.17
C LYS A 270 67.59 3.19 53.82
N ASN A 271 67.94 3.36 52.55
CA ASN A 271 69.33 3.49 52.12
C ASN A 271 69.99 4.79 52.61
N GLU A 272 69.24 5.89 52.71
CA GLU A 272 69.74 7.14 53.28
C GLU A 272 70.11 6.97 54.77
N VAL A 273 69.23 6.33 55.56
CA VAL A 273 69.51 6.01 56.97
C VAL A 273 70.74 5.10 57.08
N LEU A 274 70.83 4.05 56.26
CA LEU A 274 71.99 3.15 56.26
C LEU A 274 73.29 3.88 55.89
N SER A 275 73.24 4.80 54.93
CA SER A 275 74.40 5.60 54.53
C SER A 275 74.86 6.50 55.69
N LYS A 276 73.93 7.18 56.38
CA LYS A 276 74.24 8.00 57.57
C LYS A 276 74.88 7.16 58.67
N VAL A 277 74.29 6.02 59.01
CA VAL A 277 74.85 5.09 60.02
C VAL A 277 76.26 4.62 59.62
N LYS A 278 76.49 4.34 58.34
CA LYS A 278 77.81 3.92 57.82
C LYS A 278 78.84 5.05 57.88
N GLU A 279 78.44 6.28 57.62
CA GLU A 279 79.30 7.46 57.76
C GLU A 279 79.69 7.71 59.21
N GLU A 280 78.72 7.68 60.13
CA GLU A 280 78.98 7.79 61.57
C GLU A 280 79.89 6.67 62.07
N ALA A 281 79.64 5.42 61.66
CA ALA A 281 80.50 4.28 62.00
C ALA A 281 81.94 4.46 61.48
N LYS A 282 82.13 5.03 60.28
CA LYS A 282 83.47 5.36 59.75
C LYS A 282 84.15 6.47 60.54
N ILE A 283 83.40 7.46 61.02
CA ILE A 283 83.91 8.53 61.88
C ILE A 283 84.38 7.91 63.20
N LEU A 284 83.55 7.09 63.85
CA LEU A 284 83.88 6.39 65.10
C LEU A 284 85.16 5.55 64.97
N LYS A 285 85.36 4.89 63.82
CA LYS A 285 86.60 4.12 63.56
C LYS A 285 87.87 4.95 63.73
N LYS A 286 87.85 6.26 63.40
CA LYS A 286 89.04 7.13 63.53
C LYS A 286 89.44 7.39 64.99
N TYR A 287 88.52 7.20 65.93
CA TYR A 287 88.72 7.51 67.36
C TYR A 287 88.95 6.27 68.24
N ILE A 288 88.69 5.06 67.71
CA ILE A 288 88.94 3.81 68.43
C ILE A 288 90.43 3.47 68.38
N LYS A 289 91.06 3.38 69.56
CA LYS A 289 92.47 2.97 69.72
C LYS A 289 92.64 1.50 70.12
N ASP A 290 91.59 0.86 70.64
CA ASP A 290 91.60 -0.55 71.01
C ASP A 290 91.47 -1.45 69.75
N PRO A 291 92.47 -2.30 69.46
CA PRO A 291 92.43 -3.22 68.31
C PRO A 291 91.22 -4.16 68.30
N LYS A 292 90.72 -4.55 69.48
CA LYS A 292 89.57 -5.45 69.61
C LYS A 292 88.27 -4.73 69.25
N ALA A 293 88.05 -3.54 69.79
CA ALA A 293 86.92 -2.68 69.42
C ALA A 293 86.95 -2.27 67.94
N GLU A 294 88.13 -2.02 67.36
CA GLU A 294 88.25 -1.71 65.93
C GLU A 294 87.83 -2.90 65.06
N LYS A 295 88.21 -4.12 65.46
CA LYS A 295 87.82 -5.36 64.77
C LYS A 295 86.30 -5.56 64.80
N GLU A 296 85.64 -5.32 65.93
CA GLU A 296 84.18 -5.42 66.04
C GLU A 296 83.46 -4.33 65.23
N LEU A 297 83.97 -3.09 65.22
CA LEU A 297 83.41 -2.04 64.38
C LEU A 297 83.59 -2.33 62.89
N ARG A 298 84.72 -2.93 62.48
CA ARG A 298 84.93 -3.40 61.10
C ARG A 298 83.91 -4.47 60.71
N LYS A 299 83.59 -5.41 61.61
CA LYS A 299 82.52 -6.39 61.39
C LYS A 299 81.15 -5.72 61.24
N LEU A 300 80.80 -4.78 62.11
CA LEU A 300 79.54 -4.03 62.02
C LEU A 300 79.42 -3.24 60.70
N ILE A 301 80.48 -2.53 60.30
CA ILE A 301 80.51 -1.83 59.01
C ILE A 301 80.39 -2.82 57.84
N SER A 302 80.98 -4.03 57.96
CA SER A 302 80.86 -5.08 56.96
C SER A 302 79.43 -5.63 56.89
N ILE A 303 78.74 -5.83 58.02
CA ILE A 303 77.35 -6.28 58.07
C ILE A 303 76.41 -5.21 57.48
N LEU A 304 76.63 -3.93 57.81
CA LEU A 304 75.93 -2.80 57.20
C LEU A 304 76.24 -2.63 55.71
N SER A 305 77.30 -3.28 55.21
CA SER A 305 77.68 -3.31 53.80
C SER A 305 77.27 -4.61 53.10
N ASN A 306 76.79 -5.62 53.83
CA ASN A 306 76.34 -6.88 53.25
C ASN A 306 74.91 -6.73 52.73
N ASP A 307 74.78 -7.08 51.45
CA ASP A 307 73.68 -6.79 50.51
C ASP A 307 72.41 -7.63 50.75
N GLU A 308 72.40 -8.60 51.68
CA GLU A 308 71.30 -9.59 51.82
C GLU A 308 69.92 -8.97 52.14
N ARG A 309 69.88 -7.73 52.67
CA ARG A 309 68.62 -6.98 52.89
C ARG A 309 68.11 -6.22 51.67
N LEU A 310 68.93 -6.08 50.62
CA LEU A 310 68.60 -5.41 49.36
C LEU A 310 67.92 -6.35 48.35
N ASP A 311 67.79 -7.64 48.69
CA ASP A 311 67.05 -8.61 47.86
C ASP A 311 65.55 -8.63 48.19
N GLU A 312 65.14 -8.51 49.46
CA GLU A 312 63.71 -8.43 49.83
C GLU A 312 63.03 -7.14 49.30
N ASP A 313 63.72 -6.00 49.40
CA ASP A 313 63.25 -4.73 48.85
C ASP A 313 63.18 -4.76 47.32
N TRP A 314 64.11 -5.49 46.71
CA TRP A 314 64.16 -5.68 45.26
C TRP A 314 63.05 -6.60 44.75
N GLU A 315 62.66 -7.62 45.51
CA GLU A 315 61.50 -8.47 45.19
C GLU A 315 60.20 -7.66 45.23
N LYS A 316 60.00 -6.83 46.27
CA LYS A 316 58.83 -5.92 46.35
C LYS A 316 58.81 -4.92 45.20
N PHE A 317 59.97 -4.33 44.88
CA PHE A 317 60.09 -3.47 43.71
C PHE A 317 59.75 -4.22 42.42
N THR A 318 60.32 -5.41 42.22
CA THR A 318 60.11 -6.22 41.00
C THR A 318 58.64 -6.59 40.84
N PHE A 319 57.94 -6.90 41.93
CA PHE A 319 56.51 -7.17 41.93
C PHE A 319 55.69 -5.97 41.44
N TYR A 320 55.92 -4.76 41.95
CA TYR A 320 55.20 -3.57 41.49
C TYR A 320 55.65 -3.11 40.10
N PHE A 321 56.93 -3.27 39.79
CA PHE A 321 57.51 -2.92 38.49
C PHE A 321 56.93 -3.78 37.38
N ASP A 322 56.82 -5.10 37.57
CA ASP A 322 56.24 -6.00 36.55
C ASP A 322 54.74 -5.76 36.33
N GLN A 323 54.02 -5.16 37.30
CA GLN A 323 52.62 -4.78 37.13
C GLN A 323 52.42 -3.55 36.22
N VAL A 324 53.44 -2.69 36.12
CA VAL A 324 53.42 -1.47 35.29
C VAL A 324 54.16 -1.70 33.96
N HIS A 325 55.28 -2.43 34.00
CA HIS A 325 56.17 -2.70 32.88
C HIS A 325 56.18 -4.19 32.53
N THR A 326 55.05 -4.66 31.99
CA THR A 326 54.80 -6.08 31.72
C THR A 326 55.95 -6.77 30.98
N ASP A 327 56.47 -7.83 31.62
CA ASP A 327 57.51 -8.74 31.12
C ASP A 327 58.86 -8.09 30.74
N PHE A 328 59.12 -6.82 31.09
CA PHE A 328 60.38 -6.14 30.77
C PHE A 328 61.58 -6.92 31.33
N LEU A 329 61.57 -7.27 32.62
CA LEU A 329 62.69 -7.97 33.26
C LEU A 329 62.87 -9.39 32.70
N LYS A 330 61.77 -10.06 32.33
CA LYS A 330 61.81 -11.39 31.71
C LYS A 330 62.44 -11.34 30.32
N ARG A 331 62.02 -10.40 29.47
CA ARG A 331 62.60 -10.18 28.13
C ARG A 331 64.07 -9.83 28.22
N LEU A 332 64.41 -8.88 29.09
CA LEU A 332 65.78 -8.43 29.31
C LEU A 332 66.70 -9.61 29.73
N LYS A 333 66.23 -10.48 30.61
CA LYS A 333 66.99 -11.65 31.08
C LYS A 333 67.16 -12.71 29.98
N TYR A 334 66.17 -12.86 29.09
CA TYR A 334 66.23 -13.80 27.98
C TYR A 334 67.16 -13.32 26.86
N GLU A 335 67.06 -12.06 26.44
CA GLU A 335 67.84 -11.50 25.33
C GLU A 335 69.28 -11.14 25.73
N HIS A 336 69.49 -10.75 26.99
CA HIS A 336 70.80 -10.37 27.50
C HIS A 336 71.20 -11.18 28.75
N PRO A 337 71.46 -12.49 28.62
CA PRO A 337 71.78 -13.37 29.75
C PRO A 337 73.12 -13.03 30.43
N VAL A 338 73.96 -12.21 29.79
CA VAL A 338 75.25 -11.72 30.31
C VAL A 338 75.08 -10.63 31.39
N LEU A 339 73.88 -10.06 31.54
CA LEU A 339 73.59 -9.04 32.55
C LEU A 339 73.55 -9.65 33.95
N SER A 340 74.32 -9.08 34.87
CA SER A 340 74.26 -9.46 36.28
C SER A 340 72.96 -8.95 36.93
N PRO A 341 72.56 -9.48 38.10
CA PRO A 341 71.41 -8.96 38.84
C PRO A 341 71.48 -7.44 39.06
N LYS A 342 72.66 -6.89 39.39
CA LYS A 342 72.87 -5.44 39.54
C LYS A 342 72.68 -4.65 38.24
N ASP A 343 73.03 -5.23 37.10
CA ASP A 343 72.77 -4.62 35.80
C ASP A 343 71.27 -4.61 35.47
N GLN A 344 70.55 -5.68 35.84
CA GLN A 344 69.08 -5.75 35.69
C GLN A 344 68.38 -4.71 36.59
N LYS A 345 68.85 -4.51 37.83
CA LYS A 345 68.37 -3.44 38.72
C LYS A 345 68.56 -2.07 38.07
N LEU A 346 69.74 -1.83 37.50
CA LEU A 346 70.03 -0.60 36.78
C LEU A 346 69.09 -0.41 35.57
N CYS A 347 68.87 -1.43 34.73
CA CYS A 347 67.95 -1.35 33.60
C CYS A 347 66.52 -0.98 34.02
N ALA A 348 66.00 -1.57 35.11
CA ALA A 348 64.66 -1.25 35.61
C ALA A 348 64.53 0.22 36.03
N TYR A 349 65.52 0.75 36.74
CA TYR A 349 65.52 2.16 37.12
C TYR A 349 65.66 3.11 35.91
N LEU A 350 66.38 2.69 34.88
CA LEU A 350 66.48 3.42 33.62
C LEU A 350 65.19 3.37 32.81
N ARG A 351 64.47 2.24 32.83
CA ARG A 351 63.15 2.08 32.22
C ARG A 351 62.13 3.05 32.79
N MET A 352 62.27 3.36 34.09
CA MET A 352 61.48 4.34 34.83
C MET A 352 61.99 5.78 34.65
N ASN A 353 62.93 6.00 33.74
CA ASN A 353 63.51 7.30 33.43
C ASN A 353 64.16 8.03 34.62
N LEU A 354 64.68 7.28 35.60
CA LEU A 354 65.38 7.89 36.73
C LEU A 354 66.72 8.49 36.30
N THR A 355 67.09 9.60 36.94
CA THR A 355 68.39 10.25 36.75
C THR A 355 69.49 9.52 37.52
N THR A 356 70.75 9.70 37.12
CA THR A 356 71.91 9.13 37.83
C THR A 356 71.92 9.49 39.33
N LYS A 357 71.42 10.68 39.69
CA LYS A 357 71.33 11.15 41.07
C LYS A 357 70.26 10.38 41.88
N GLU A 358 69.14 10.03 41.26
CA GLU A 358 68.05 9.25 41.88
C GLU A 358 68.38 7.76 41.96
N ILE A 359 69.13 7.24 40.99
CA ILE A 359 69.56 5.83 40.97
C ILE A 359 70.62 5.53 42.04
N ALA A 360 71.49 6.48 42.35
CA ALA A 360 72.58 6.32 43.31
C ALA A 360 72.11 5.82 44.70
N PRO A 361 71.12 6.45 45.36
CA PRO A 361 70.59 5.95 46.62
C PRO A 361 69.88 4.60 46.47
N LEU A 362 69.23 4.32 45.34
CA LEU A 362 68.53 3.04 45.10
C LEU A 362 69.49 1.85 44.96
N LEU A 363 70.67 2.07 44.36
CA LEU A 363 71.72 1.06 44.23
C LEU A 363 72.72 1.05 45.39
N ASN A 364 72.56 1.95 46.37
CA ASN A 364 73.48 2.12 47.50
C ASN A 364 74.95 2.31 47.06
N ILE A 365 75.16 3.11 46.01
CA ILE A 365 76.49 3.44 45.46
C ILE A 365 76.60 4.94 45.19
N SER A 366 77.82 5.45 44.99
CA SER A 366 78.00 6.85 44.62
C SER A 366 77.47 7.14 43.21
N VAL A 367 77.14 8.40 42.93
CA VAL A 367 76.76 8.89 41.59
C VAL A 367 77.78 8.45 40.53
N ARG A 368 79.08 8.60 40.84
CA ARG A 368 80.18 8.13 39.97
C ARG A 368 80.15 6.61 39.77
N GLY A 369 79.76 5.84 40.79
CA GLY A 369 79.54 4.40 40.68
C GLY A 369 78.41 4.05 39.72
N VAL A 370 77.33 4.84 39.70
CA VAL A 370 76.23 4.68 38.72
C VAL A 370 76.71 5.01 37.31
N GLU A 371 77.47 6.09 37.11
CA GLU A 371 78.05 6.46 35.79
C GLU A 371 78.90 5.33 35.20
N ILE A 372 79.79 4.75 36.02
CA ILE A 372 80.62 3.61 35.63
C ILE A 372 79.76 2.39 35.31
N SER A 373 78.67 2.17 36.06
CA SER A 373 77.75 1.06 35.81
C SER A 373 76.96 1.26 34.52
N ARG A 374 76.51 2.48 34.20
CA ARG A 374 75.88 2.85 32.91
C ARG A 374 76.83 2.64 31.73
N TYR A 375 78.09 3.04 31.87
CA TYR A 375 79.11 2.80 30.84
C TYR A 375 79.31 1.31 30.56
N ARG A 376 79.44 0.49 31.62
CA ARG A 376 79.56 -0.97 31.50
C ARG A 376 78.31 -1.59 30.90
N LEU A 377 77.13 -1.13 31.31
CA LEU A 377 75.86 -1.59 30.78
C LEU A 377 75.74 -1.33 29.27
N ARG A 378 76.12 -0.14 28.79
CA ARG A 378 76.17 0.17 27.35
C ARG A 378 77.04 -0.81 26.57
N LYS A 379 78.24 -1.15 27.09
CA LYS A 379 79.12 -2.13 26.47
C LYS A 379 78.51 -3.53 26.43
N LYS A 380 77.85 -3.96 27.51
CA LYS A 380 77.18 -5.28 27.59
C LYS A 380 75.99 -5.39 26.64
N LEU A 381 75.26 -4.29 26.46
CA LEU A 381 74.14 -4.18 25.52
C LEU A 381 74.56 -3.87 24.08
N GLN A 382 75.86 -3.66 23.84
CA GLN A 382 76.43 -3.36 22.52
C GLN A 382 75.82 -2.10 21.86
N LEU A 383 75.51 -1.08 22.66
CA LEU A 383 74.91 0.17 22.18
C LEU A 383 75.97 1.14 21.62
N ASP A 384 75.60 1.89 20.59
CA ASP A 384 76.42 2.96 20.05
C ASP A 384 76.66 4.08 21.10
N PRO A 385 77.86 4.68 21.17
CA PRO A 385 78.16 5.77 22.10
C PRO A 385 77.19 6.95 22.03
N SER A 386 76.61 7.22 20.85
CA SER A 386 75.66 8.31 20.62
C SER A 386 74.24 8.00 21.12
N THR A 387 73.90 6.73 21.38
CA THR A 387 72.55 6.34 21.81
C THR A 387 72.27 6.82 23.24
N ASN A 388 71.11 7.40 23.50
CA ASN A 388 70.69 7.72 24.86
C ASN A 388 70.21 6.44 25.57
N LEU A 389 70.93 6.02 26.61
CA LEU A 389 70.64 4.80 27.35
C LEU A 389 69.26 4.81 28.05
N ASN A 390 68.79 5.98 28.52
CA ASN A 390 67.48 6.07 29.16
C ASN A 390 66.37 5.92 28.12
N GLU A 391 66.49 6.62 26.99
CA GLU A 391 65.56 6.54 25.87
C GLU A 391 65.49 5.13 25.29
N PHE A 392 66.64 4.50 25.07
CA PHE A 392 66.71 3.10 24.65
C PHE A 392 65.93 2.18 25.60
N MET A 393 66.14 2.33 26.91
CA MET A 393 65.43 1.53 27.90
C MET A 393 63.92 1.82 27.87
N MET A 394 63.49 3.07 27.73
CA MET A 394 62.06 3.42 27.67
C MET A 394 61.33 2.83 26.45
N HIS A 395 62.05 2.51 25.38
CA HIS A 395 61.48 1.91 24.16
C HIS A 395 61.67 0.38 24.06
N TYR A 396 62.44 -0.22 24.97
CA TYR A 396 62.58 -1.67 25.15
C TYR A 396 61.41 -2.27 25.95
#